data_AF-A0A1L9WVP4-F1
#
_entry.id   AF-A0A1L9WVP4-F1
#
_cell.length_a   1.000
_cell.length_b   1.000
_cell.length_c   1.000
_cell.angle_alpha   90.00
_cell.angle_beta   90.00
_cell.angle_gamma   90.00
#
_symmetry.space_group_name_H-M   'P 1'
#
loop_
_entity.id
_entity.type
_entity.pdbx_description
1 polymer ?
#
loop_
_entity_poly.entity_id
_entity_poly.type
_entity_poly.pdbx_seq_one_letter_code
_entity_poly.pdbx_strand_id
1 'polypeptide(L)' 'MGGHREALEVMEFIRSGQIMPRITKVALKEVPEQMQRMANNQTTGKLVVYM' A
#
# COMPACT_ATOMS: atom_id res chain seq x y z
N MET A 1 -0.28 8.85 16.64
CA MET A 1 0.39 8.38 15.40
C MET A 1 1.81 8.04 15.78
N GLY A 2 2.31 6.89 15.33
CA GLY A 2 3.56 6.33 15.82
C GLY A 2 4.80 7.15 15.49
N GLY A 3 5.79 7.10 16.39
CA GLY A 3 7.08 7.77 16.21
C GLY A 3 8.00 7.04 15.22
N HIS A 4 9.18 7.61 14.97
CA HIS A 4 10.18 7.03 14.07
C HIS A 4 10.56 5.59 14.44
N ARG A 5 10.70 5.31 15.74
CA ARG A 5 11.00 3.97 16.25
C ARG A 5 9.91 2.95 15.87
N GLU A 6 8.64 3.30 16.05
CA GLU A 6 7.52 2.41 15.73
C GLU A 6 7.47 2.13 14.23
N ALA A 7 7.78 3.12 13.39
CA ALA A 7 7.88 2.91 11.94
C ALA A 7 9.00 1.92 11.58
N LEU A 8 10.17 1.99 12.25
CA LEU A 8 11.26 1.04 12.05
C LEU A 8 10.87 -0.38 12.47
N GLU A 9 10.18 -0.53 13.59
CA GLU A 9 9.69 -1.83 14.08
C GLU A 9 8.70 -2.47 13.08
N VAL A 10 7.77 -1.68 12.52
CA VAL A 10 6.86 -2.16 11.46
C VAL A 10 7.61 -2.59 10.21
N MET A 11 8.66 -1.87 9.81
CA MET A 11 9.48 -2.27 8.66
C MET A 11 10.21 -3.60 8.90
N GLU A 12 10.64 -3.90 10.13
CA GLU A 12 11.21 -5.21 10.45
C GLU A 12 10.17 -6.35 10.36
N PHE A 13 8.93 -6.11 10.78
CA PHE A 13 7.85 -7.09 10.60
C PHE A 13 7.53 -7.35 9.13
N ILE A 14 7.60 -6.31 8.29
CA ILE A 14 7.44 -6.47 6.84
C ILE A 14 8.61 -7.26 6.24
N ARG A 15 9.86 -6.93 6.61
CA ARG A 15 11.07 -7.62 6.12
C ARG A 15 11.13 -9.09 6.51
N SER A 16 10.73 -9.41 7.74
CA SER A 16 10.68 -10.79 8.26
C SER A 16 9.51 -11.60 7.72
N GLY A 17 8.59 -11.00 6.96
CA GLY A 17 7.41 -11.66 6.42
C GLY A 17 6.28 -11.86 7.44
N GLN A 18 6.42 -11.37 8.67
CA GLN A 18 5.37 -11.41 9.69
C GLN A 18 4.17 -10.53 9.31
N ILE A 19 4.42 -9.45 8.57
CA ILE A 19 3.39 -8.62 7.95
C ILE A 19 3.59 -8.67 6.43
N MET A 20 2.58 -9.14 5.71
CA MET A 20 2.57 -9.15 4.24
C MET A 20 1.42 -8.28 3.71
N PRO A 21 1.70 -7.01 3.36
CA PRO A 21 0.71 -6.16 2.74
C PRO A 21 0.25 -6.76 1.40
N ARG A 22 -1.07 -6.81 1.19
CA ARG A 22 -1.62 -7.08 -0.14
C ARG A 22 -1.46 -5.83 -1.00
N ILE A 23 -0.62 -5.92 -2.03
CA ILE A 23 -0.34 -4.82 -2.93
C ILE A 23 -0.88 -5.10 -4.34
N THR A 24 -1.40 -4.06 -4.97
CA THR A 24 -1.77 -4.04 -6.38
C THR A 24 -0.92 -2.98 -7.07
N LYS A 25 -0.12 -3.38 -8.06
CA LYS A 25 0.72 -2.47 -8.83
C LYS A 25 -0.11 -1.80 -9.92
N VAL A 26 0.02 -0.49 -10.05
CA VAL A 26 -0.72 0.30 -11.06
C VAL A 26 0.24 1.24 -11.79
N ALA A 27 0.08 1.37 -13.10
CA ALA A 27 0.82 2.34 -13.89
C ALA A 27 0.33 3.75 -13.58
N LEU A 28 1.19 4.75 -13.77
CA LEU A 28 0.83 6.16 -13.54
C LEU A 28 -0.45 6.59 -14.29
N LYS A 29 -0.63 6.11 -15.52
CA LYS A 29 -1.81 6.41 -16.35
C LYS A 29 -3.13 5.86 -15.79
N GLU A 30 -3.07 4.85 -14.92
CA GLU A 30 -4.23 4.18 -14.34
C GLU A 30 -4.69 4.83 -13.03
N VAL A 31 -3.88 5.73 -12.46
CA VAL A 31 -4.15 6.37 -11.15
C VAL A 31 -5.55 7.00 -11.08
N PRO A 32 -6.02 7.79 -12.06
CA PRO A 32 -7.35 8.40 -11.97
C PRO A 32 -8.48 7.38 -11.84
N GLU A 33 -8.44 6.31 -12.64
CA GLU A 33 -9.44 5.24 -12.59
C GLU A 33 -9.37 4.48 -11.25
N GLN A 34 -8.16 4.17 -10.78
CA GLN A 34 -7.97 3.42 -9.54
C GLN A 34 -8.37 4.23 -8.31
N MET A 35 -8.21 5.56 -8.33
CA MET A 35 -8.72 6.44 -7.28
C MET A 35 -10.25 6.39 -7.19
N GLN A 36 -10.95 6.38 -8.33
CA GLN A 36 -12.41 6.24 -8.35
C GLN A 36 -12.85 4.88 -7.80
N ARG A 37 -12.19 3.80 -8.21
CA ARG A 37 -12.45 2.45 -7.67
C ARG A 37 -12.21 2.37 -6.16
N MET A 38 -11.19 3.05 -5.65
CA MET A 38 -10.92 3.15 -4.21
C MET A 38 -12.04 3.89 -3.48
N ALA A 39 -12.49 5.04 -4.00
CA ALA A 39 -13.63 5.78 -3.44
C ALA A 39 -14.93 4.96 -3.43
N ASN A 40 -15.10 4.09 -4.42
CA ASN A 40 -16.24 3.17 -4.53
C ASN A 40 -16.08 1.88 -3.70
N ASN A 41 -15.04 1.76 -2.85
CA ASN A 41 -14.71 0.55 -2.07
C ASN A 41 -14.47 -0.71 -2.91
N GLN A 42 -14.07 -0.55 -4.18
CA GLN A 42 -13.77 -1.66 -5.11
C GLN A 42 -12.30 -2.06 -5.12
N THR A 43 -11.48 -1.44 -4.26
CA THR A 43 -10.05 -1.72 -4.14
C THR A 43 -9.77 -2.65 -2.98
N THR A 44 -9.01 -3.72 -3.22
CA THR A 44 -8.49 -4.59 -2.16
C THR A 44 -7.03 -4.27 -1.89
N GLY A 45 -6.67 -4.06 -0.62
CA GLY A 45 -5.29 -3.82 -0.22
C GLY A 45 -4.78 -2.42 -0.55
N LYS A 46 -3.48 -2.30 -0.81
CA LYS A 46 -2.79 -1.03 -1.10
C LYS A 46 -2.43 -0.94 -2.58
N LEU A 47 -2.70 0.22 -3.18
CA LEU A 47 -2.24 0.54 -4.53
C LEU A 47 -0.81 1.06 -4.47
N VAL A 48 0.08 0.52 -5.30
CA VAL A 48 1.48 0.98 -5.42
C VAL A 48 1.71 1.41 -6.86
N VAL A 49 1.98 2.71 -7.05
CA VAL A 49 2.27 3.27 -8.37
C VAL A 49 3.70 2.92 -8.75
N TYR A 50 3.89 2.42 -9.97
CA TYR A 50 5.22 2.20 -10.55
C TYR A 50 5.44 3.14 -11.74
N MET A 51 6.71 3.51 -11.95
CA MET A 51 7.17 4.26 -13.12
C MET A 51 7.48 3.32 -14.28
#